data_AF-A0A6P2EGB0-F1
#
_entry.id   AF-A0A6P2EGB0-F1
#
_cell.length_a   1.000
_cell.length_b   1.000
_cell.length_c   1.000
_cell.angle_alpha   90.00
_cell.angle_beta   90.00
_cell.angle_gamma   90.00
#
_symmetry.space_group_name_H-M   'P 1'
#
loop_
_entity.id
_entity.type
_entity.pdbx_description
1 polymer ?
#
loop_
_entity_poly.entity_id
_entity_poly.type
_entity_poly.pdbx_seq_one_letter_code
_entity_poly.pdbx_strand_id
1 'polypeptide(L)'
;MRLGLEPGDVEALSLARARARWPDFRHCVQAVSHWTRTLGLKQVLASSEVALMACRGARYHHDGAHYGGAAFCNLFLSEDKGLDLHLPAAGRRIPLARGTAVIFDTGQPHAVIRRHSGSFDSTDFGPEQDCTQLFLTWELPIEHADVGRVLRVDFDVDPSTSLQLDEEQVWVNGAQARVCPGSGRWLPGNGSLKVTADVI
;
A
#
# COMPACT_ATOMS: atom_id res chain seq x y z
N MET A 1 0.06 -8.94 23.90
CA MET A 1 -0.83 -7.74 23.87
C MET A 1 -1.64 -7.86 22.60
N ARG A 2 -2.97 -7.91 22.69
CA ARG A 2 -3.82 -7.95 21.50
C ARG A 2 -4.32 -6.54 21.25
N LEU A 3 -3.98 -5.97 20.09
CA LEU A 3 -4.62 -4.74 19.62
C LEU A 3 -6.06 -5.12 19.32
N GLY A 4 -7.04 -4.30 19.72
CA GLY A 4 -8.47 -4.56 19.54
C GLY A 4 -8.96 -4.48 18.10
N LEU A 5 -8.12 -4.87 17.14
CA LEU A 5 -8.35 -4.80 15.70
C LEU A 5 -9.35 -5.87 15.27
N GLU A 6 -10.38 -5.46 14.55
CA GLU A 6 -11.28 -6.36 13.85
C GLU A 6 -10.63 -6.88 12.56
N PRO A 7 -11.08 -8.04 12.02
CA PRO A 7 -10.62 -8.54 10.74
C PRO A 7 -10.78 -7.53 9.60
N GLY A 8 -9.65 -7.14 9.02
CA GLY A 8 -9.57 -6.16 7.92
C GLY A 8 -9.17 -4.76 8.37
N ASP A 9 -9.06 -4.51 9.67
CA ASP A 9 -8.66 -3.21 10.20
C ASP A 9 -7.18 -2.96 10.01
N VAL A 10 -6.86 -1.69 9.74
CA VAL A 10 -5.51 -1.13 9.72
C VAL A 10 -5.54 0.15 10.57
N GLU A 11 -4.66 0.24 11.55
CA GLU A 11 -4.61 1.38 12.48
C GLU A 11 -3.19 1.90 12.68
N ALA A 12 -3.07 3.21 12.85
CA ALA A 12 -1.83 3.85 13.26
C ALA A 12 -1.57 3.65 14.76
N LEU A 13 -0.33 3.36 15.11
CA LEU A 13 0.15 3.24 16.49
C LEU A 13 1.05 4.43 16.84
N SER A 14 1.20 4.69 18.15
CA SER A 14 2.09 5.74 18.65
C SER A 14 3.57 5.41 18.35
N LEU A 15 4.10 6.02 17.29
CA LEU A 15 5.51 5.90 16.92
C LEU A 15 6.44 6.47 18.00
N ALA A 16 6.07 7.60 18.62
CA ALA A 16 6.86 8.22 19.69
C ALA A 16 7.09 7.24 20.86
N ARG A 17 6.03 6.52 21.26
CA ARG A 17 6.12 5.49 22.30
C ARG A 17 6.99 4.31 21.87
N ALA A 18 6.88 3.88 20.61
CA ALA A 18 7.71 2.82 20.06
C ALA A 18 9.20 3.20 20.05
N ARG A 19 9.54 4.40 19.55
CA ARG A 19 10.92 4.93 19.54
C ARG A 19 11.56 4.97 20.93
N ALA A 20 10.78 5.33 21.95
CA ALA A 20 11.29 5.41 23.32
C ALA A 20 11.49 4.04 23.99
N ARG A 21 10.75 3.01 23.56
CA ARG A 21 10.67 1.72 24.27
C ARG A 21 11.21 0.53 23.49
N TRP A 22 11.51 0.69 22.21
CA TRP A 22 11.96 -0.39 21.33
C TRP A 22 13.41 -0.12 20.88
N PRO A 23 14.41 -0.77 21.52
CA PRO A 23 15.83 -0.54 21.22
C PRO A 23 16.20 -0.80 19.76
N ASP A 24 15.57 -1.79 19.12
CA ASP A 24 15.90 -2.19 17.74
C ASP A 24 15.22 -1.32 16.68
N PHE A 25 14.36 -0.37 17.05
CA PHE A 25 13.70 0.53 16.09
C PHE A 25 14.72 1.18 15.15
N ARG A 26 15.84 1.69 15.71
CA ARG A 26 16.90 2.33 14.93
C ARG A 26 17.54 1.35 13.94
N HIS A 27 17.78 0.11 14.35
CA HIS A 27 18.36 -0.92 13.49
C HIS A 27 17.42 -1.26 12.32
N CYS A 28 16.11 -1.38 12.57
CA CYS A 28 15.11 -1.59 11.52
C CYS A 28 15.11 -0.45 10.49
N VAL A 29 15.06 0.81 10.94
CA VAL A 29 15.11 1.98 10.05
C VAL A 29 16.42 2.01 9.24
N GLN A 30 17.55 1.71 9.87
CA GLN A 30 18.85 1.65 9.19
C GLN A 30 18.92 0.53 8.15
N ALA A 31 18.36 -0.64 8.44
CA ALA A 31 18.32 -1.77 7.52
C ALA A 31 17.52 -1.43 6.25
N VAL A 32 16.32 -0.86 6.41
CA VAL A 32 15.50 -0.42 5.27
C VAL A 32 16.22 0.69 4.51
N SER A 33 16.82 1.66 5.21
CA SER A 33 17.61 2.73 4.56
C SER A 33 18.78 2.18 3.75
N HIS A 34 19.45 1.13 4.22
CA HIS A 34 20.52 0.49 3.46
C HIS A 34 19.95 -0.23 2.24
N TRP A 35 18.88 -1.00 2.41
CA TRP A 35 18.20 -1.69 1.32
C TRP A 35 17.71 -0.73 0.23
N THR A 36 17.02 0.36 0.57
CA THR A 36 16.55 1.35 -0.41
C THR A 36 17.70 2.00 -1.18
N ARG A 37 18.85 2.25 -0.52
CA ARG A 37 20.06 2.71 -1.21
C ARG A 37 20.56 1.72 -2.26
N THR A 38 20.48 0.40 -2.01
CA THR A 38 20.86 -0.61 -3.02
C THR A 38 19.95 -0.61 -4.25
N LEU A 39 18.72 -0.10 -4.13
CA LEU A 39 17.78 0.12 -5.23
C LEU A 39 18.00 1.46 -5.97
N GLY A 40 18.95 2.28 -5.48
CA GLY A 40 19.20 3.63 -5.97
C GLY A 40 18.33 4.72 -5.33
N LEU A 41 17.51 4.39 -4.34
CA LEU A 41 16.66 5.36 -3.60
C LEU A 41 17.46 6.02 -2.47
N LYS A 42 18.49 6.80 -2.84
CA LYS A 42 19.58 7.23 -1.95
C LYS A 42 19.12 7.83 -0.63
N GLN A 43 18.57 9.03 -0.66
CA GLN A 43 18.13 9.79 0.52
C GLN A 43 16.62 9.86 0.67
N VAL A 44 15.87 9.33 -0.31
CA VAL A 44 14.40 9.43 -0.38
C VAL A 44 13.76 8.96 0.93
N LEU A 45 14.12 7.77 1.40
CA LEU A 45 13.58 7.22 2.66
C LEU A 45 13.95 8.08 3.88
N ALA A 46 15.15 8.67 3.89
CA ALA A 46 15.62 9.48 5.02
C ALA A 46 14.93 10.85 5.09
N SER A 47 14.45 11.36 3.95
CA SER A 47 13.62 12.58 3.87
C SER A 47 12.12 12.32 4.05
N SER A 48 11.68 11.06 4.01
CA SER A 48 10.28 10.68 4.17
C SER A 48 9.90 10.50 5.64
N GLU A 49 8.67 10.88 5.98
CA GLU A 49 8.10 10.58 7.27
C GLU A 49 7.82 9.08 7.42
N VAL A 50 7.95 8.58 8.65
CA VAL A 50 7.69 7.18 8.98
C VAL A 50 6.51 7.11 9.93
N ALA A 51 5.62 6.15 9.70
CA ALA A 51 4.55 5.78 10.61
C ALA A 51 4.73 4.33 11.08
N LEU A 52 4.16 4.02 12.26
CA LEU A 52 4.03 2.66 12.76
C LEU A 52 2.57 2.27 12.65
N MET A 53 2.30 1.16 11.98
CA MET A 53 0.97 0.68 11.70
C MET A 53 0.79 -0.74 12.24
N ALA A 54 -0.46 -1.09 12.50
CA ALA A 54 -0.88 -2.45 12.78
C ALA A 54 -2.06 -2.82 11.91
N CYS A 55 -2.15 -4.08 11.49
CA CYS A 55 -3.35 -4.59 10.84
C CYS A 55 -3.69 -6.01 11.29
N ARG A 56 -4.94 -6.42 11.08
CA ARG A 56 -5.38 -7.82 11.24
C ARG A 56 -5.97 -8.29 9.92
N GLY A 57 -5.07 -8.59 8.98
CA GLY A 57 -5.45 -8.64 7.57
C GLY A 57 -5.79 -7.24 7.04
N ALA A 58 -6.22 -7.17 5.79
CA ALA A 58 -6.79 -5.96 5.20
C ALA A 58 -7.68 -6.38 4.02
N ARG A 59 -8.86 -5.77 3.91
CA ARG A 59 -9.74 -5.95 2.73
C ARG A 59 -9.05 -5.38 1.49
N TYR A 60 -9.48 -5.77 0.30
CA TYR A 60 -8.92 -5.16 -0.91
C TYR A 60 -9.31 -3.69 -1.02
N HIS A 61 -8.32 -2.83 -1.17
CA HIS A 61 -8.43 -1.38 -1.34
C HIS A 61 -7.27 -0.85 -2.18
N HIS A 62 -7.30 0.43 -2.51
CA HIS A 62 -6.12 1.20 -2.91
C HIS A 62 -6.12 2.48 -2.07
N ASP A 63 -4.95 3.08 -1.89
CA ASP A 63 -4.76 4.28 -1.07
C ASP A 63 -4.61 5.54 -1.93
N GLY A 64 -4.51 5.41 -3.25
CA GLY A 64 -4.25 6.51 -4.18
C GLY A 64 -5.29 7.64 -4.24
N ALA A 65 -6.43 7.53 -3.54
CA ALA A 65 -7.37 8.66 -3.39
C ALA A 65 -6.97 9.63 -2.25
N HIS A 66 -6.05 9.20 -1.39
CA HIS A 66 -5.53 10.00 -0.27
C HIS A 66 -4.01 10.12 -0.30
N TYR A 67 -3.35 9.22 -1.03
CA TYR A 67 -1.89 9.09 -1.10
C TYR A 67 -1.42 8.94 -2.55
N GLY A 68 -2.14 9.49 -3.52
CA GLY A 68 -1.84 9.36 -4.95
C GLY A 68 -0.50 9.96 -5.34
N GLY A 69 -0.03 10.97 -4.58
CA GLY A 69 1.32 11.54 -4.71
C GLY A 69 2.44 10.70 -4.09
N ALA A 70 2.14 9.54 -3.52
CA ALA A 70 3.09 8.71 -2.78
C ALA A 70 3.15 7.27 -3.28
N ALA A 71 4.32 6.67 -3.13
CA ALA A 71 4.49 5.22 -3.04
C ALA A 71 4.73 4.85 -1.58
N PHE A 72 4.19 3.73 -1.14
CA PHE A 72 4.50 3.20 0.19
C PHE A 72 5.75 2.35 0.16
N CYS A 73 6.62 2.54 1.16
CA CYS A 73 7.68 1.61 1.52
C CYS A 73 7.32 0.98 2.86
N ASN A 74 6.93 -0.29 2.88
CA ASN A 74 6.57 -1.00 4.10
C ASN A 74 7.71 -1.91 4.57
N LEU A 75 7.95 -1.95 5.88
CA LEU A 75 8.77 -2.97 6.56
C LEU A 75 7.93 -3.72 7.58
N PHE A 76 7.73 -5.01 7.37
CA PHE A 76 7.01 -5.88 8.31
C PHE A 76 7.92 -6.33 9.46
N LEU A 77 7.41 -6.20 10.69
CA LEU A 77 8.14 -6.43 11.95
C LEU A 77 7.73 -7.71 12.66
N SER A 78 6.53 -8.19 12.37
CA SER A 78 5.96 -9.40 12.95
C SER A 78 6.60 -10.67 12.39
N GLU A 79 6.59 -11.75 13.17
CA GLU A 79 6.92 -13.08 12.66
C GLU A 79 5.96 -13.50 11.53
N ASP A 80 6.36 -14.51 10.75
CA ASP A 80 5.48 -15.10 9.75
C ASP A 80 4.24 -15.71 10.44
N LYS A 81 3.06 -15.20 10.05
CA LYS A 81 1.75 -15.63 10.55
C LYS A 81 0.92 -16.35 9.48
N GLY A 82 1.55 -16.79 8.39
CA GLY A 82 0.88 -17.42 7.27
C GLY A 82 0.03 -16.44 6.46
N LEU A 83 0.43 -15.17 6.39
CA LEU A 83 -0.24 -14.12 5.63
C LEU A 83 0.61 -13.67 4.44
N ASP A 84 -0.06 -13.17 3.40
CA ASP A 84 0.56 -12.55 2.23
C ASP A 84 0.01 -11.13 2.04
N LEU A 85 0.88 -10.19 1.63
CA LEU A 85 0.45 -9.01 0.90
C LEU A 85 0.14 -9.44 -0.54
N HIS A 86 -1.10 -9.23 -0.97
CA HIS A 86 -1.56 -9.58 -2.30
C HIS A 86 -1.85 -8.32 -3.11
N LEU A 87 -1.19 -8.21 -4.27
CA LEU A 87 -1.33 -7.14 -5.25
C LEU A 87 -1.92 -7.76 -6.53
N PRO A 88 -3.26 -7.91 -6.62
CA PRO A 88 -3.91 -8.63 -7.71
C PRO A 88 -3.67 -8.01 -9.09
N ALA A 89 -3.64 -6.67 -9.19
CA ALA A 89 -3.37 -6.00 -10.47
C ALA A 89 -1.95 -6.28 -10.99
N ALA A 90 -0.97 -6.41 -10.10
CA ALA A 90 0.41 -6.77 -10.45
C ALA A 90 0.65 -8.30 -10.52
N GLY A 91 -0.34 -9.12 -10.16
CA GLY A 91 -0.19 -10.57 -10.06
C GLY A 91 0.87 -11.01 -9.03
N ARG A 92 1.08 -10.23 -7.96
CA ARG A 92 2.11 -10.50 -6.95
C ARG A 92 1.52 -10.93 -5.61
N ARG A 93 2.17 -11.91 -4.98
CA ARG A 93 1.93 -12.35 -3.60
C ARG A 93 3.25 -12.35 -2.87
N ILE A 94 3.31 -11.66 -1.75
CA ILE A 94 4.53 -11.46 -0.97
C ILE A 94 4.26 -12.01 0.43
N PRO A 95 4.92 -13.11 0.83
CA PRO A 95 4.82 -13.62 2.18
C PRO A 95 5.25 -12.58 3.21
N LEU A 96 4.41 -12.38 4.22
CA LEU A 96 4.70 -11.47 5.31
C LEU A 96 5.45 -12.20 6.40
N ALA A 97 6.73 -11.86 6.55
CA ALA A 97 7.60 -12.32 7.61
C ALA A 97 8.42 -11.13 8.14
N ARG A 98 9.07 -11.32 9.29
CA ARG A 98 9.91 -10.27 9.87
C ARG A 98 11.01 -9.91 8.89
N GLY A 99 11.14 -8.62 8.60
CA GLY A 99 12.15 -8.09 7.69
C GLY A 99 11.71 -8.05 6.23
N THR A 100 10.51 -8.55 5.88
CA THR A 100 9.94 -8.34 4.55
C THR A 100 9.76 -6.83 4.32
N ALA A 101 10.40 -6.31 3.27
CA ALA A 101 10.25 -4.93 2.83
C ALA A 101 9.63 -4.88 1.43
N VAL A 102 8.69 -3.97 1.21
CA VAL A 102 7.97 -3.83 -0.07
C VAL A 102 7.82 -2.36 -0.41
N ILE A 103 8.12 -1.98 -1.66
CA ILE A 103 7.77 -0.66 -2.20
C ILE A 103 6.73 -0.85 -3.28
N PHE A 104 5.64 -0.11 -3.21
CA PHE A 104 4.56 -0.19 -4.19
C PHE A 104 3.82 1.15 -4.30
N ASP A 105 3.26 1.38 -5.48
CA ASP A 105 2.37 2.51 -5.79
C ASP A 105 1.04 2.34 -5.02
N THR A 106 0.62 3.38 -4.31
CA THR A 106 -0.61 3.42 -3.49
C THR A 106 -1.87 3.29 -4.34
N GLY A 107 -1.81 3.60 -5.64
CA GLY A 107 -2.88 3.37 -6.60
C GLY A 107 -3.10 1.89 -6.92
N GLN A 108 -2.16 0.99 -6.61
CA GLN A 108 -2.32 -0.44 -6.86
C GLN A 108 -3.29 -1.07 -5.86
N PRO A 109 -4.32 -1.82 -6.30
CA PRO A 109 -5.18 -2.57 -5.41
C PRO A 109 -4.37 -3.59 -4.63
N HIS A 110 -4.58 -3.66 -3.32
CA HIS A 110 -3.87 -4.58 -2.46
C HIS A 110 -4.68 -4.98 -1.22
N ALA A 111 -4.27 -6.08 -0.59
CA ALA A 111 -4.87 -6.65 0.61
C ALA A 111 -3.84 -7.44 1.42
N VAL A 112 -4.13 -7.66 2.70
CA VAL A 112 -3.41 -8.64 3.52
C VAL A 112 -4.36 -9.80 3.80
N ILE A 113 -4.03 -10.97 3.26
CA ILE A 113 -4.90 -12.16 3.26
C ILE A 113 -4.15 -13.39 3.77
N ARG A 114 -4.90 -14.44 4.11
CA ARG A 114 -4.31 -15.75 4.40
C ARG A 114 -3.53 -16.25 3.20
N ARG A 115 -2.34 -16.80 3.45
CA ARG A 115 -1.47 -17.37 2.41
C ARG A 115 -2.23 -18.41 1.60
N HIS A 116 -2.02 -18.38 0.30
CA HIS A 116 -2.72 -19.21 -0.70
C HIS A 116 -4.25 -18.96 -0.84
N SER A 117 -4.86 -18.04 -0.08
CA SER A 117 -6.27 -17.69 -0.27
C SER A 117 -6.50 -16.86 -1.53
N GLY A 118 -7.62 -17.07 -2.21
CA GLY A 118 -8.01 -16.31 -3.41
C GLY A 118 -8.60 -14.92 -3.11
N SER A 119 -9.09 -14.72 -1.89
CA SER A 119 -9.87 -13.55 -1.47
C SER A 119 -9.58 -13.19 -0.02
N PHE A 120 -10.02 -12.00 0.41
CA PHE A 120 -10.11 -11.70 1.83
C PHE A 120 -11.38 -12.38 2.40
N ASP A 121 -11.21 -13.14 3.48
CA ASP A 121 -12.32 -13.70 4.26
C ASP A 121 -12.07 -13.37 5.74
N SER A 122 -13.03 -12.72 6.41
CA SER A 122 -12.88 -12.37 7.83
C SER A 122 -12.79 -13.61 8.74
N THR A 123 -13.31 -14.75 8.31
CA THR A 123 -13.24 -16.00 9.08
C THR A 123 -11.81 -16.57 9.16
N ASP A 124 -10.93 -16.21 8.22
CA ASP A 124 -9.50 -16.53 8.27
C ASP A 124 -8.77 -15.87 9.45
N PHE A 125 -9.41 -14.91 10.12
CA PHE A 125 -8.84 -14.10 11.20
C PHE A 125 -9.57 -14.32 12.52
N GLY A 126 -9.98 -15.55 12.83
CA GLY A 126 -10.73 -15.90 14.04
C GLY A 126 -10.08 -15.45 15.37
N PRO A 127 -10.86 -15.35 16.46
CA PRO A 127 -10.40 -14.80 17.75
C PRO A 127 -9.36 -15.68 18.46
N GLU A 128 -9.09 -16.90 18.03
CA GLU A 128 -8.07 -17.74 18.66
C GLU A 128 -6.69 -17.60 18.01
N GLN A 129 -6.62 -16.97 16.84
CA GLN A 129 -5.39 -16.81 16.06
C GLN A 129 -4.86 -15.38 16.21
N ASP A 130 -3.55 -15.26 16.46
CA ASP A 130 -2.87 -13.97 16.36
C ASP A 130 -2.45 -13.72 14.91
N CYS A 131 -3.30 -12.98 14.19
CA CYS A 131 -3.04 -12.56 12.81
C CYS A 131 -2.55 -11.11 12.72
N THR A 132 -2.20 -10.46 13.85
CA THR A 132 -1.80 -9.06 13.84
C THR A 132 -0.44 -8.88 13.17
N GLN A 133 -0.36 -8.03 12.15
CA GLN A 133 0.90 -7.58 11.56
C GLN A 133 1.24 -6.20 12.10
N LEU A 134 2.50 -6.00 12.49
CA LEU A 134 3.07 -4.70 12.78
C LEU A 134 4.03 -4.33 11.66
N PHE A 135 3.96 -3.10 11.17
CA PHE A 135 4.84 -2.64 10.11
C PHE A 135 5.17 -1.16 10.24
N LEU A 136 6.37 -0.78 9.80
CA LEU A 136 6.70 0.60 9.52
C LEU A 136 6.29 0.90 8.08
N THR A 137 5.76 2.10 7.83
CA THR A 137 5.50 2.60 6.48
C THR A 137 6.14 3.97 6.32
N TRP A 138 6.65 4.24 5.12
CA TRP A 138 7.11 5.56 4.68
C TRP A 138 6.37 5.94 3.41
N GLU A 139 6.03 7.22 3.32
CA GLU A 139 5.48 7.84 2.11
C GLU A 139 6.64 8.38 1.27
N LEU A 140 6.95 7.70 0.16
CA LEU A 140 7.97 8.12 -0.78
C LEU A 140 7.31 8.96 -1.88
N PRO A 141 7.78 10.19 -2.19
CA PRO A 141 7.18 10.98 -3.26
C PRO A 141 7.28 10.24 -4.59
N ILE A 142 6.14 9.90 -5.20
CA ILE A 142 6.12 9.04 -6.40
C ILE A 142 6.71 9.75 -7.63
N GLU A 143 6.60 11.08 -7.68
CA GLU A 143 7.20 11.95 -8.70
C GLU A 143 8.72 12.07 -8.58
N HIS A 144 9.33 11.67 -7.46
CA HIS A 144 10.78 11.67 -7.33
C HIS A 144 11.37 10.69 -8.36
N ALA A 145 12.26 11.17 -9.24
CA ALA A 145 12.77 10.42 -10.38
C ALA A 145 13.29 9.01 -10.03
N ASP A 146 14.01 8.86 -8.91
CA ASP A 146 14.48 7.54 -8.46
C ASP A 146 13.34 6.60 -8.04
N VAL A 147 12.27 7.12 -7.44
CA VAL A 147 11.08 6.33 -7.03
C VAL A 147 10.33 5.88 -8.27
N GLY A 148 10.01 6.80 -9.18
CA GLY A 148 9.38 6.49 -10.46
C GLY A 148 10.18 5.46 -11.25
N ARG A 149 11.51 5.60 -11.33
CA ARG A 149 12.40 4.63 -12.00
C ARG A 149 12.34 3.24 -11.36
N VAL A 150 12.37 3.14 -10.02
CA VAL A 150 12.35 1.84 -9.31
C VAL A 150 11.00 1.15 -9.50
N LEU A 151 9.91 1.91 -9.46
CA LEU A 151 8.55 1.39 -9.64
C LEU A 151 8.14 1.24 -11.10
N ARG A 152 8.92 1.79 -12.03
CA ARG A 152 8.62 1.87 -13.47
C ARG A 152 7.30 2.62 -13.72
N VAL A 153 7.15 3.75 -13.05
CA VAL A 153 6.05 4.69 -13.25
C VAL A 153 6.52 5.75 -14.24
N ASP A 154 5.83 5.82 -15.36
CA ASP A 154 6.00 6.89 -16.35
C ASP A 154 4.93 7.95 -16.11
N PHE A 155 5.34 9.21 -15.99
CA PHE A 155 4.43 10.33 -15.79
C PHE A 155 4.13 10.99 -17.12
N ASP A 156 2.84 10.97 -17.49
CA ASP A 156 2.28 11.79 -18.56
C ASP A 156 1.36 12.82 -17.90
N VAL A 157 1.93 13.97 -17.56
CA VAL A 157 1.23 15.01 -16.80
C VAL A 157 0.59 15.98 -17.77
N ASP A 158 -0.73 16.16 -17.66
CA ASP A 158 -1.46 17.29 -18.22
C ASP A 158 -1.68 18.34 -17.13
N PRO A 159 -0.87 19.41 -17.09
CA PRO A 159 -0.98 20.43 -16.04
C PRO A 159 -2.31 21.18 -16.12
N SER A 160 -2.90 21.30 -17.31
CA SER A 160 -4.13 22.08 -17.50
C SER A 160 -5.33 21.36 -16.87
N THR A 161 -5.43 20.05 -17.07
CA THR A 161 -6.42 19.21 -16.40
C THR A 161 -6.12 19.09 -14.90
N SER A 162 -4.86 18.89 -14.51
CA SER A 162 -4.48 18.74 -13.10
C SER A 162 -4.85 19.95 -12.24
N LEU A 163 -4.75 21.17 -12.78
CA LEU A 163 -5.13 22.40 -12.08
C LEU A 163 -6.64 22.54 -11.82
N GLN A 164 -7.46 21.74 -12.50
CA GLN A 164 -8.92 21.76 -12.36
C GLN A 164 -9.45 20.67 -11.41
N LEU A 165 -8.57 19.80 -10.91
CA LEU A 165 -8.97 18.72 -10.01
C LEU A 165 -8.93 19.18 -8.56
N ASP A 166 -10.07 19.05 -7.87
CA ASP A 166 -10.19 19.40 -6.45
C ASP A 166 -9.79 18.24 -5.52
N GLU A 167 -9.81 16.99 -6.01
CA GLU A 167 -9.54 15.79 -5.24
C GLU A 167 -8.59 14.83 -5.98
N GLU A 168 -7.72 14.17 -5.22
CA GLU A 168 -6.93 13.05 -5.73
C GLU A 168 -7.82 11.88 -6.12
N GLN A 169 -7.48 11.22 -7.22
CA GLN A 169 -8.32 10.17 -7.80
C GLN A 169 -7.50 9.19 -8.61
N VAL A 170 -7.89 7.91 -8.54
CA VAL A 170 -7.34 6.85 -9.39
C VAL A 170 -8.31 6.60 -10.52
N TRP A 171 -7.82 6.59 -11.76
CA TRP A 171 -8.59 6.30 -12.96
C TRP A 171 -8.00 5.10 -13.68
N VAL A 172 -8.87 4.23 -14.18
CA VAL A 172 -8.49 3.05 -14.96
C VAL A 172 -9.34 3.02 -16.22
N ASN A 173 -8.69 3.01 -17.38
CA ASN A 173 -9.35 2.99 -18.70
C ASN A 173 -10.39 4.11 -18.88
N GLY A 174 -10.06 5.33 -18.46
CA GLY A 174 -10.91 6.51 -18.64
C GLY A 174 -12.12 6.58 -17.71
N ALA A 175 -12.18 5.76 -16.66
CA ALA A 175 -13.20 5.87 -15.63
C ALA A 175 -12.57 5.89 -14.23
N GLN A 176 -13.21 6.58 -13.30
CA GLN A 176 -12.80 6.58 -11.89
C GLN A 176 -12.82 5.15 -11.34
N ALA A 177 -11.71 4.76 -10.74
CA ALA A 177 -11.46 3.39 -10.32
C ALA A 177 -12.16 3.10 -8.99
N ARG A 178 -12.74 1.90 -8.90
CA ARG A 178 -13.20 1.31 -7.64
C ARG A 178 -12.70 -0.11 -7.54
N VAL A 179 -12.44 -0.59 -6.34
CA VAL A 179 -11.92 -1.95 -6.11
C VAL A 179 -13.02 -2.86 -5.59
N CYS A 180 -13.10 -4.08 -6.13
CA CYS A 180 -13.93 -5.14 -5.58
C CYS A 180 -13.34 -5.61 -4.24
N PRO A 181 -14.04 -5.43 -3.10
CA PRO A 181 -13.47 -5.71 -1.78
C PRO A 181 -13.19 -7.20 -1.54
N GLY A 182 -13.76 -8.11 -2.36
CA GLY A 182 -13.53 -9.55 -2.26
C GLY A 182 -12.38 -10.08 -3.14
N SER A 183 -12.10 -9.43 -4.27
CA SER A 183 -11.13 -9.96 -5.27
C SER A 183 -9.98 -9.02 -5.60
N GLY A 184 -10.11 -7.74 -5.24
CA GLY A 184 -9.16 -6.68 -5.61
C GLY A 184 -9.14 -6.33 -7.09
N ARG A 185 -10.07 -6.87 -7.89
CA ARG A 185 -10.26 -6.45 -9.27
C ARG A 185 -10.82 -5.05 -9.33
N TRP A 186 -10.39 -4.29 -10.33
CA TRP A 186 -11.04 -3.05 -10.71
C TRP A 186 -12.50 -3.33 -11.09
N LEU A 187 -13.41 -2.56 -10.53
CA LEU A 187 -14.80 -2.53 -10.93
C LEU A 187 -14.95 -1.56 -12.11
N PRO A 188 -15.80 -1.87 -13.10
CA PRO A 188 -16.12 -0.92 -14.15
C PRO A 188 -16.66 0.37 -13.51
N GLY A 189 -16.08 1.52 -13.86
CA GLY A 189 -16.73 2.78 -13.55
C GLY A 189 -18.03 2.90 -14.36
N ASN A 190 -19.07 3.49 -13.78
CA ASN A 190 -20.32 3.81 -14.49
C ASN A 190 -20.12 4.98 -15.47
N GLY A 191 -19.07 4.94 -16.29
CA GLY A 191 -18.89 5.84 -17.41
C GLY A 191 -19.84 5.41 -18.51
N SER A 192 -20.96 6.11 -18.64
CA SER A 192 -21.69 6.12 -19.92
C SER A 192 -20.67 6.48 -21.00
N LEU A 193 -20.42 5.57 -21.94
CA LEU A 193 -19.90 5.91 -23.24
C LEU A 193 -20.86 6.94 -23.82
N LYS A 194 -20.55 8.23 -23.71
CA LYS A 194 -21.05 9.21 -24.68
C LYS A 194 -20.39 8.84 -26.01
N VAL A 195 -21.02 7.89 -26.71
CA VAL A 195 -20.93 7.81 -28.16
C VAL A 195 -21.57 9.10 -28.66
N THR A 196 -20.77 10.15 -28.81
CA THR A 196 -21.11 11.21 -29.76
C THR A 196 -20.84 10.60 -31.14
N ALA A 197 -21.87 9.99 -31.68
CA ALA A 197 -21.96 9.77 -33.11
C ALA A 197 -22.13 11.16 -33.74
N ASP A 198 -21.03 11.76 -34.16
CA ASP A 198 -21.10 12.84 -35.15
C ASP A 198 -20.93 12.19 -36.53
N VAL A 199 -22.08 12.05 -37.18
CA VAL A 199 -22.20 11.95 -38.63
C VAL A 199 -21.75 13.28 -39.21
N ILE A 200 -20.60 13.33 -39.90
CA ILE A 200 -20.47 13.40 -41.38
C ILE A 200 -19.13 12.75 -41.76
#